data_AF-E3MB38-F1
#
_entry.id   AF-E3MB38-F1
#
_cell.length_a   1.000
_cell.length_b   1.000
_cell.length_c   1.000
_cell.angle_alpha   90.00
_cell.angle_beta   90.00
_cell.angle_gamma   90.00
#
_symmetry.space_group_name_H-M   'P 1'
#
loop_
_entity.id
_entity.type
_entity.pdbx_description
1 polymer ?
#
loop_
_entity_poly.entity_id
_entity_poly.type
_entity_poly.pdbx_seq_one_letter_code
_entity_poly.pdbx_strand_id
1 'polypeptide(L)'
;MNSFICAAIFILVAASVESMRDVRCFPPVNIYSSHGCVQDATSQNPNFDCLGGHFVRTAGINMPCETDHDCFSNMEPNEWCYSEKQGYQWTTAGCHCDMKLKSCIVQRFDKSYNEIQWAFCTPRNRFKCELIDHCSPPRN
;
A
#
# COMPACT_ATOMS: atom_id res chain seq x y z
N MET A 1 -20.31 0.13 -62.21
CA MET A 1 -20.87 1.04 -61.20
C MET A 1 -20.05 0.88 -59.93
N ASN A 2 -19.34 1.95 -59.57
CA ASN A 2 -18.50 2.04 -58.38
C ASN A 2 -19.36 1.94 -57.12
N SER A 3 -18.89 1.22 -56.11
CA SER A 3 -19.21 1.55 -54.72
C SER A 3 -18.01 1.23 -53.84
N PHE A 4 -17.29 2.30 -53.53
CA PHE A 4 -16.33 2.39 -52.45
C PHE A 4 -17.07 2.15 -51.14
N ILE A 5 -16.79 1.06 -50.43
CA ILE A 5 -17.19 0.93 -49.04
C ILE A 5 -16.01 1.41 -48.20
N CYS A 6 -16.16 2.62 -47.66
CA CYS A 6 -15.24 3.26 -46.74
C CYS A 6 -15.02 2.40 -45.49
N ALA A 7 -13.76 2.16 -45.18
CA ALA A 7 -13.31 1.64 -43.90
C ALA A 7 -13.59 2.67 -42.79
N ALA A 8 -14.31 2.27 -41.75
CA ALA A 8 -14.34 2.99 -40.48
C ALA A 8 -13.79 2.04 -39.41
N ILE A 9 -12.46 2.01 -39.30
CA ILE A 9 -11.77 1.37 -38.18
C ILE A 9 -11.92 2.33 -37.00
N PHE A 10 -12.91 2.07 -36.13
CA PHE A 10 -12.99 2.70 -34.82
C PHE A 10 -11.87 2.13 -33.95
N ILE A 11 -10.73 2.82 -33.91
CA ILE A 11 -9.70 2.57 -32.90
C ILE A 11 -10.24 3.13 -31.58
N LEU A 12 -10.88 2.27 -30.79
CA LEU A 12 -11.16 2.52 -29.38
C LEU A 12 -9.82 2.53 -28.64
N VAL A 13 -9.21 3.71 -28.52
CA VAL A 13 -8.14 3.92 -27.54
C VAL A 13 -8.81 3.93 -26.17
N ALA A 14 -8.85 2.76 -25.53
CA ALA A 14 -9.13 2.67 -24.10
C ALA A 14 -7.98 3.36 -23.37
N ALA A 15 -8.10 4.67 -23.14
CA ALA A 15 -7.25 5.36 -22.18
C ALA A 15 -7.56 4.74 -20.81
N SER A 16 -6.65 3.90 -20.32
CA SER A 16 -6.69 3.43 -18.95
C SER A 16 -6.63 4.64 -18.04
N VAL A 17 -7.74 4.93 -17.36
CA VAL A 17 -7.80 5.92 -16.29
C VAL A 17 -7.04 5.34 -15.11
N GLU A 18 -5.70 5.34 -15.18
CA GLU A 18 -4.88 5.27 -13.99
C GLU A 18 -5.14 6.59 -13.26
N SER A 19 -5.98 6.53 -12.22
CA SER A 19 -6.12 7.61 -11.26
C SER A 19 -4.71 7.98 -10.79
N MET A 20 -4.18 9.11 -11.27
CA MET A 20 -2.87 9.62 -10.88
C MET A 20 -2.93 9.93 -9.39
N ARG A 21 -2.55 8.95 -8.56
CA ARG A 21 -2.37 9.12 -7.13
C ARG A 21 -1.34 10.25 -6.91
N ASP A 22 -1.59 11.15 -5.97
CA ASP A 22 -0.69 12.28 -5.69
C ASP A 22 0.72 11.76 -5.41
N VAL A 23 1.68 12.11 -6.27
CA VAL A 23 3.08 11.61 -6.21
C VAL A 23 3.77 12.03 -4.91
N ARG A 24 3.24 13.02 -4.19
CA ARG A 24 3.71 13.38 -2.84
C ARG A 24 3.27 12.36 -1.80
N CYS A 25 2.07 11.82 -1.95
CA CYS A 25 1.46 10.84 -1.06
C CYS A 25 1.88 9.41 -1.34
N PHE A 26 2.18 9.10 -2.61
CA PHE A 26 2.42 7.75 -3.07
C PHE A 26 3.72 7.67 -3.87
N PRO A 27 4.59 6.69 -3.57
CA PRO A 27 5.77 6.43 -4.38
C PRO A 27 5.35 5.90 -5.77
N PRO A 28 6.18 6.07 -6.80
CA PRO A 28 5.88 5.58 -8.14
C PRO A 28 5.72 4.04 -8.15
N VAL A 29 4.74 3.57 -8.92
CA VAL A 29 4.25 2.17 -8.95
C VAL A 29 5.30 1.12 -9.35
N ASN A 30 6.37 1.54 -10.03
CA ASN A 30 7.47 0.66 -10.42
C ASN A 30 8.25 0.06 -9.24
N ILE A 31 8.04 0.57 -8.02
CA ILE A 31 8.67 0.04 -6.79
C ILE A 31 7.83 -1.12 -6.18
N TYR A 32 6.53 -1.24 -6.50
CA TYR A 32 5.58 -2.15 -5.81
C TYR A 32 4.96 -3.22 -6.71
N SER A 33 5.45 -3.39 -7.94
CA SER A 33 4.75 -4.12 -9.01
C SER A 33 4.78 -5.65 -8.91
N SER A 34 5.31 -6.27 -7.85
CA SER A 34 5.24 -7.73 -7.73
C SER A 34 3.96 -8.15 -7.01
N HIS A 35 3.03 -8.76 -7.75
CA HIS A 35 1.83 -9.42 -7.20
C HIS A 35 2.14 -10.71 -6.40
N GLY A 36 3.32 -10.79 -5.79
CA GLY A 36 3.80 -11.95 -5.06
C GLY A 36 4.94 -11.58 -4.11
N CYS A 37 5.15 -12.43 -3.10
CA CYS A 37 6.19 -12.18 -2.11
C CYS A 37 7.58 -12.30 -2.71
N VAL A 38 8.50 -11.45 -2.23
CA VAL A 38 9.92 -11.53 -2.56
C VAL A 38 10.46 -12.93 -2.23
N GLN A 39 11.24 -13.50 -3.16
CA GLN A 39 11.78 -14.86 -3.08
C GLN A 39 13.29 -14.85 -2.81
N ASP A 40 13.72 -14.02 -1.87
CA ASP A 40 15.13 -13.86 -1.50
C ASP A 40 15.37 -14.22 -0.02
N ALA A 41 16.53 -13.84 0.52
CA ALA A 41 16.90 -14.09 1.92
C ALA A 41 15.93 -13.46 2.93
N THR A 42 15.14 -12.45 2.54
CA THR A 42 14.15 -11.82 3.41
C THR A 42 12.88 -12.68 3.55
N SER A 43 12.60 -13.58 2.61
CA SER A 43 11.38 -14.42 2.59
C SER A 43 11.15 -15.25 3.86
N GLN A 44 12.23 -15.68 4.53
CA GLN A 44 12.17 -16.48 5.77
C GLN A 44 12.34 -15.64 7.05
N ASN A 45 12.67 -14.36 6.92
CA ASN A 45 12.94 -13.50 8.06
C ASN A 45 11.65 -12.78 8.49
N PRO A 46 11.18 -12.97 9.74
CA PRO A 46 9.94 -12.36 10.23
C PRO A 46 10.04 -10.84 10.45
N ASN A 47 11.24 -10.25 10.38
CA ASN A 47 11.41 -8.80 10.39
C ASN A 47 11.12 -8.17 9.03
N PHE A 48 10.84 -8.98 8.02
CA PHE A 48 10.46 -8.51 6.69
C PHE A 48 9.05 -8.96 6.34
N ASP A 49 8.29 -8.13 5.64
CA ASP A 49 6.98 -8.52 5.11
C ASP A 49 7.12 -9.28 3.78
N CYS A 50 6.00 -9.54 3.12
CA CYS A 50 5.93 -10.19 1.82
C CYS A 50 6.64 -9.38 0.72
N LEU A 51 6.67 -8.05 0.80
CA LEU A 51 7.32 -7.17 -0.19
C LEU A 51 8.76 -6.81 0.17
N GLY A 52 9.31 -7.39 1.25
CA GLY A 52 10.67 -7.10 1.71
C GLY A 52 10.81 -5.79 2.49
N GLY A 53 9.70 -5.20 2.96
CA GLY A 53 9.73 -4.06 3.86
C GLY A 53 10.29 -4.44 5.23
N HIS A 54 10.97 -3.52 5.91
CA HIS A 54 11.55 -3.76 7.24
C HIS A 54 10.58 -3.43 8.38
N PHE A 55 10.59 -4.23 9.44
CA PHE A 55 9.72 -4.05 10.59
C PHE A 55 10.10 -2.83 11.43
N VAL A 56 9.12 -1.96 11.69
CA VAL A 56 9.24 -0.84 12.63
C VAL A 56 8.34 -1.09 13.82
N ARG A 57 8.94 -1.07 15.02
CA ARG A 57 8.20 -1.24 16.28
C ARG A 57 7.29 -0.04 16.54
N THR A 58 6.01 -0.31 16.74
CA THR A 58 4.97 0.66 17.14
C THR A 58 4.07 0.06 18.23
N ALA A 59 3.05 0.79 18.68
CA ALA A 59 1.98 0.27 19.53
C ALA A 59 0.93 -0.58 18.80
N GLY A 60 1.08 -0.80 17.49
CA GLY A 60 0.26 -1.72 16.72
C GLY A 60 0.32 -3.15 17.27
N ILE A 61 -0.73 -3.94 17.02
CA ILE A 61 -0.83 -5.30 17.57
C ILE A 61 -0.90 -6.34 16.46
N ASN A 62 -0.24 -7.48 16.69
CA ASN A 62 -0.34 -8.62 15.79
C ASN A 62 -1.79 -9.15 15.81
N MET A 63 -2.51 -8.89 14.72
CA MET A 63 -3.87 -9.36 14.49
C MET A 63 -3.84 -10.39 13.36
N PRO A 64 -4.18 -11.66 13.62
CA PRO A 64 -4.16 -12.67 12.59
C PRO A 64 -5.14 -12.36 11.46
N CYS A 65 -4.79 -12.75 10.24
CA CYS A 65 -5.64 -12.58 9.06
C CYS A 65 -5.46 -13.74 8.07
N GLU A 66 -6.50 -13.96 7.26
CA GLU A 66 -6.46 -14.85 6.10
C GLU A 66 -6.60 -14.07 4.79
N THR A 67 -7.27 -12.91 4.83
CA THR A 67 -7.52 -12.05 3.68
C THR A 67 -7.45 -10.57 4.07
N ASP A 68 -7.30 -9.68 3.09
CA ASP A 68 -7.29 -8.23 3.34
C ASP A 68 -8.56 -7.73 4.05
N HIS A 69 -9.70 -8.40 3.82
CA HIS A 69 -10.98 -8.06 4.43
C HIS A 69 -10.93 -8.12 5.96
N ASP A 70 -10.12 -9.02 6.54
CA ASP A 70 -9.93 -9.12 8.00
C ASP A 70 -9.28 -7.84 8.58
N CYS A 71 -8.61 -7.05 7.73
CA CYS A 71 -7.84 -5.88 8.12
C CYS A 71 -8.56 -4.54 7.86
N PHE A 72 -9.67 -4.52 7.13
CA PHE A 72 -10.36 -3.28 6.69
C PHE A 72 -10.80 -2.36 7.82
N SER A 73 -11.14 -2.94 8.98
CA SER A 73 -11.58 -2.16 10.13
C SER A 73 -10.42 -1.47 10.86
N ASN A 74 -9.19 -1.96 10.67
CA ASN A 74 -8.01 -1.49 11.37
C ASN A 74 -7.42 -0.24 10.71
N MET A 75 -6.63 0.49 11.49
CA MET A 75 -5.96 1.73 11.09
C MET A 75 -4.46 1.59 11.24
N GLU A 76 -3.72 2.53 10.67
CA GLU A 76 -2.28 2.65 10.87
C GLU A 76 -1.90 2.81 12.37
N PRO A 77 -0.64 2.54 12.74
CA PRO A 77 -0.11 2.91 14.05
C PRO A 77 -0.32 4.39 14.36
N ASN A 78 -0.64 4.72 15.61
CA ASN A 78 -0.76 6.11 16.04
C ASN A 78 0.57 6.87 15.92
N GLU A 79 1.71 6.18 15.97
CA GLU A 79 3.03 6.76 15.74
C GLU A 79 3.26 7.18 14.28
N TRP A 80 2.44 6.67 13.37
CA TRP A 80 2.50 6.95 11.94
C TRP A 80 1.49 8.01 11.50
N CYS A 81 0.75 8.62 12.45
CA CYS A 81 0.02 9.85 12.16
C CYS A 81 1.00 10.89 11.58
N TYR A 82 0.57 11.66 10.58
CA TYR A 82 1.39 12.68 9.91
C TYR A 82 2.63 12.14 9.19
N SER A 83 2.55 10.91 8.67
CA SER A 83 3.63 10.27 7.91
C SER A 83 4.12 11.16 6.77
N GLU A 84 3.23 11.86 6.05
CA GLU A 84 3.65 12.77 4.96
C GLU A 84 4.59 13.87 5.46
N LYS A 85 4.21 14.54 6.55
CA LYS A 85 4.99 15.65 7.13
C LYS A 85 6.34 15.20 7.67
N GLN A 86 6.47 13.92 7.99
CA GLN A 86 7.71 13.30 8.45
C GLN A 86 8.57 12.76 7.29
N GLY A 87 8.18 12.99 6.04
CA GLY A 87 8.95 12.58 4.87
C GLY A 87 8.64 11.17 4.38
N TYR A 88 7.60 10.52 4.90
CA TYR A 88 7.15 9.22 4.44
C TYR A 88 6.09 9.34 3.33
N GLN A 89 5.90 8.26 2.59
CA GLN A 89 4.79 8.10 1.64
C GLN A 89 4.02 6.84 1.97
N TRP A 90 2.70 6.86 1.83
CA TRP A 90 1.94 5.62 1.90
C TRP A 90 2.23 4.80 0.65
N THR A 91 2.37 3.49 0.81
CA THR A 91 2.57 2.61 -0.34
C THR A 91 1.23 2.36 -1.03
N THR A 92 0.90 1.12 -1.36
CA THR A 92 -0.22 0.79 -2.23
C THR A 92 -1.55 0.59 -1.51
N ALA A 93 -1.54 0.31 -0.20
CA ALA A 93 -2.73 -0.04 0.59
C ALA A 93 -2.69 0.54 2.01
N GLY A 94 -3.87 0.67 2.63
CA GLY A 94 -3.97 0.79 4.07
C GLY A 94 -3.66 -0.53 4.77
N CYS A 95 -4.28 -0.77 5.92
CA CYS A 95 -4.13 -2.03 6.64
C CYS A 95 -4.60 -3.23 5.80
N HIS A 96 -3.68 -4.11 5.45
CA HIS A 96 -3.89 -5.28 4.60
C HIS A 96 -3.31 -6.54 5.24
N CYS A 97 -3.68 -7.70 4.71
CA CYS A 97 -3.20 -8.97 5.22
C CYS A 97 -1.88 -9.34 4.55
N ASP A 98 -0.81 -9.42 5.32
CA ASP A 98 0.43 -9.98 4.81
C ASP A 98 0.38 -11.51 4.88
N MET A 99 0.40 -12.15 3.71
CA MET A 99 0.23 -13.60 3.62
C MET A 99 1.43 -14.41 4.12
N LYS A 100 2.60 -13.78 4.26
CA LYS A 100 3.79 -14.40 4.85
C LYS A 100 3.71 -14.33 6.38
N LEU A 101 3.39 -13.17 6.93
CA LEU A 101 3.31 -12.92 8.38
C LEU A 101 1.99 -13.42 8.99
N LYS A 102 0.96 -13.64 8.16
CA LYS A 102 -0.40 -13.97 8.56
C LYS A 102 -0.96 -12.96 9.55
N SER A 103 -0.70 -11.69 9.31
CA SER A 103 -1.08 -10.59 10.20
C SER A 103 -1.45 -9.32 9.44
N CYS A 104 -2.33 -8.51 10.04
CA CYS A 104 -2.67 -7.20 9.53
C CYS A 104 -1.52 -6.21 9.72
N ILE A 105 -0.96 -5.75 8.60
CA ILE A 105 0.12 -4.77 8.57
C ILE A 105 -0.26 -3.57 7.72
N VAL A 106 0.49 -2.48 7.88
CA VAL A 106 0.47 -1.34 6.96
C VAL A 106 1.91 -0.99 6.60
N GLN A 107 2.08 -0.49 5.38
CA GLN A 107 3.38 -0.13 4.83
C GLN A 107 3.46 1.36 4.54
N ARG A 108 4.66 1.91 4.71
CA ARG A 108 5.04 3.24 4.24
C ARG A 108 6.44 3.20 3.65
N PHE A 109 6.74 4.16 2.79
CA PHE A 109 8.03 4.35 2.16
C PHE A 109 8.79 5.48 2.86
N ASP A 110 10.02 5.21 3.27
CA ASP A 110 10.93 6.20 3.84
C ASP A 110 11.77 6.82 2.72
N LYS A 111 11.51 8.09 2.39
CA LYS A 111 12.23 8.81 1.33
C LYS A 111 13.71 9.02 1.66
N SER A 112 14.09 9.09 2.93
CA SER A 112 15.47 9.35 3.34
C SER A 112 16.37 8.14 3.13
N TYR A 113 15.84 6.94 3.33
CA TYR A 113 16.59 5.68 3.20
C TYR A 113 16.23 4.88 1.95
N ASN A 114 15.23 5.32 1.18
CA ASN A 114 14.74 4.65 -0.01
C ASN A 114 14.35 3.19 0.27
N GLU A 115 13.60 3.00 1.36
CA GLU A 115 13.19 1.68 1.87
C GLU A 115 11.69 1.63 2.19
N ILE A 116 11.13 0.42 2.18
CA ILE A 116 9.78 0.15 2.66
C ILE A 116 9.87 -0.23 4.14
N GLN A 117 9.00 0.35 4.94
CA GLN A 117 8.81 0.01 6.35
C GLN A 117 7.40 -0.55 6.54
N TRP A 118 7.26 -1.55 7.40
CA TRP A 118 5.96 -2.05 7.82
C TRP A 118 5.83 -2.06 9.35
N ALA A 119 4.59 -1.98 9.81
CA ALA A 119 4.24 -2.14 11.22
C ALA A 119 2.87 -2.82 11.35
N PHE A 120 2.60 -3.36 12.52
CA PHE A 120 1.28 -3.89 12.85
C PHE A 120 0.23 -2.79 12.86
N CYS A 121 -0.99 -3.12 12.44
CA CYS A 121 -2.11 -2.21 12.50
C CYS A 121 -2.64 -1.97 13.93
N THR A 122 -3.40 -0.89 14.09
CA THR A 122 -4.10 -0.50 15.31
C THR A 122 -5.61 -0.74 15.15
N PRO A 123 -6.26 -1.46 16.09
CA PRO A 123 -7.71 -1.56 16.11
C PRO A 123 -8.38 -0.19 16.12
N ARG A 124 -9.49 -0.03 15.39
CA ARG A 124 -10.20 1.25 15.27
C ARG A 124 -10.53 1.92 16.61
N ASN A 125 -10.92 1.13 17.61
CA ASN A 125 -11.25 1.64 18.94
C ASN A 125 -10.03 2.13 19.75
N ARG A 126 -8.80 1.92 19.26
CA ARG A 126 -7.54 2.39 19.85
C ARG A 126 -6.81 3.41 18.96
N PHE A 127 -7.38 3.73 17.80
CA PHE A 127 -6.85 4.72 16.88
C PHE A 127 -7.16 6.13 17.37
N LYS A 128 -6.16 7.02 17.33
CA LYS A 128 -6.18 8.34 17.97
C LYS A 128 -5.61 9.47 17.10
N CYS A 129 -5.37 9.26 15.80
CA CYS A 129 -4.94 10.39 14.97
C CYS A 129 -6.02 11.48 14.94
N GLU A 130 -5.68 12.67 15.44
CA GLU A 130 -6.62 13.79 15.63
C GLU A 130 -6.87 14.59 14.34
N LEU A 131 -6.05 14.41 13.30
CA LEU A 131 -6.17 15.10 12.03
C LEU A 131 -6.05 14.11 10.87
N ILE A 132 -6.87 14.35 9.85
CA ILE A 132 -6.74 13.68 8.56
C ILE A 132 -5.45 14.23 7.92
N ASP A 133 -4.42 13.40 7.84
CA ASP A 133 -3.24 13.69 7.03
C ASP A 133 -3.68 13.85 5.57
N HIS A 134 -3.16 14.86 4.86
CA HIS A 134 -3.53 15.10 3.45
C HIS A 134 -3.27 13.83 2.64
N CYS A 135 -2.16 13.18 2.92
CA CYS A 135 -1.91 11.80 2.56
C CYS A 135 -2.35 10.87 3.70
N SER A 136 -3.61 10.46 3.71
CA SER A 136 -4.04 9.32 4.52
C SER A 136 -3.75 8.01 3.78
N PRO A 137 -3.52 6.89 4.48
CA PRO A 137 -3.41 5.59 3.82
C PRO A 137 -4.65 5.31 2.95
N PRO A 138 -4.51 4.61 1.82
CA PRO A 138 -5.65 4.14 1.04
C PRO A 138 -6.60 3.34 1.93
N ARG A 139 -7.90 3.56 1.79
CA ARG A 139 -8.88 2.68 2.43
C ARG A 139 -9.06 1.45 1.54
N ASN A 140 -9.04 0.28 2.17
CA ASN A 140 -9.31 -0.99 1.51
C ASN A 140 -10.81 -1.29 1.48
#